data_AF-A0A8T6QEG0-F1
#
_entry.id   AF-A0A8T6QEG0-F1
#
_cell.length_a   1.000
_cell.length_b   1.000
_cell.length_c   1.000
_cell.angle_alpha   90.00
_cell.angle_beta   90.00
_cell.angle_gamma   90.00
#
_symmetry.space_group_name_H-M   'P 1'
#
loop_
_entity.id
_entity.type
_entity.pdbx_description
1 polymer ?
#
loop_
_entity_poly.entity_id
_entity_poly.type
_entity_poly.pdbx_seq_one_letter_code
_entity_poly.pdbx_strand_id
1 'polypeptide(L)'
;MQADRLADLERMLHLLSGKPIPDNRGNITINLDDHIQSVQGKGRYEDEMFIIKYFKKGGSAHITFKRLELIDRINDIIAKHFPSVLSA
;
A
#
# COMPACT_ATOMS: atom_id res chain seq x y z
N MET A 1 -1.22 8.13 -12.65
CA MET A 1 -0.24 9.03 -12.00
C MET A 1 -0.23 8.94 -10.46
N GLN A 2 -1.35 8.85 -9.72
CA GLN A 2 -1.32 8.53 -8.26
C GLN A 2 -1.59 7.05 -7.95
N ALA A 3 -2.47 6.39 -8.71
CA ALA A 3 -2.73 4.94 -8.65
C ALA A 3 -1.45 4.09 -8.74
N ASP A 4 -0.51 4.54 -9.58
CA ASP A 4 0.74 3.83 -9.82
C ASP A 4 1.58 3.69 -8.54
N ARG A 5 1.59 4.69 -7.66
CA ARG A 5 2.43 4.67 -6.45
C ARG A 5 1.96 3.64 -5.41
N LEU A 6 0.64 3.50 -5.23
CA LEU A 6 0.09 2.52 -4.29
C LEU A 6 0.25 1.10 -4.83
N ALA A 7 0.04 0.92 -6.13
CA ALA A 7 0.31 -0.35 -6.80
C ALA A 7 1.82 -0.71 -6.74
N ASP A 8 2.73 0.24 -6.95
CA ASP A 8 4.17 0.00 -6.85
C ASP A 8 4.59 -0.43 -5.44
N LEU A 9 3.98 0.17 -4.41
CA LEU A 9 4.19 -0.21 -3.02
C LEU A 9 3.70 -1.65 -2.74
N GLU A 10 2.52 -2.01 -3.25
CA GLU A 10 2.00 -3.38 -3.18
C GLU A 10 2.95 -4.38 -3.87
N ARG A 11 3.46 -4.05 -5.06
CA ARG A 11 4.40 -4.91 -5.80
C ARG A 11 5.71 -5.10 -5.02
N MET A 12 6.25 -4.05 -4.41
CA MET A 12 7.45 -4.15 -3.57
C MET A 12 7.23 -5.06 -2.36
N LEU A 13 6.08 -4.97 -1.69
CA LEU A 13 5.74 -5.83 -0.57
C LEU A 13 5.53 -7.30 -1.00
N HIS A 14 4.95 -7.55 -2.18
CA HIS A 14 4.84 -8.91 -2.74
C HIS A 14 6.23 -9.51 -3.03
N LEU A 15 7.13 -8.73 -3.64
CA LEU A 15 8.51 -9.14 -3.90
C LEU A 15 9.24 -9.53 -2.62
N LEU A 16 9.15 -8.69 -1.58
CA LEU A 16 9.81 -8.96 -0.30
C LEU A 16 9.17 -10.13 0.45
N SER A 17 7.87 -10.33 0.33
CA SER A 17 7.17 -11.48 0.93
C SER A 17 7.31 -12.79 0.15
N GLY A 18 7.97 -12.77 -1.02
CA GLY A 18 8.12 -13.95 -1.88
C GLY A 18 6.83 -14.38 -2.58
N LYS A 19 5.81 -13.52 -2.61
CA LYS A 19 4.54 -13.77 -3.28
C LYS A 19 4.59 -13.39 -4.75
N PRO A 20 3.76 -14.01 -5.61
CA PRO A 20 3.62 -13.56 -6.98
C PRO A 20 3.17 -12.09 -7.02
N ILE A 21 3.76 -11.31 -7.94
CA ILE A 21 3.39 -9.92 -8.12
C ILE A 21 1.96 -9.86 -8.67
N PRO A 22 1.05 -9.06 -8.08
CA PRO A 22 -0.30 -8.92 -8.58
C PRO A 22 -0.29 -8.32 -10.00
N ASP A 23 -1.06 -8.93 -10.90
CA ASP A 23 -1.29 -8.38 -12.24
C ASP A 23 -2.06 -7.05 -12.13
N ASN A 24 -1.94 -6.21 -13.15
CA ASN A 24 -2.59 -4.90 -13.24
C ASN A 24 -4.12 -4.97 -13.16
N ARG A 25 -4.71 -6.16 -13.26
CA ARG A 25 -6.15 -6.42 -13.22
C ARG A 25 -6.72 -6.65 -11.81
N GLY A 26 -5.87 -6.89 -10.81
CA GLY A 26 -6.30 -7.21 -9.44
C GLY A 26 -5.47 -6.53 -8.36
N ASN A 27 -4.80 -5.42 -8.73
CA ASN A 27 -4.00 -4.66 -7.79
C ASN A 27 -4.86 -3.92 -6.76
N ILE A 28 -4.20 -3.46 -5.71
CA ILE A 28 -4.80 -2.74 -4.58
C ILE A 28 -5.67 -1.54 -5.01
N THR A 29 -5.35 -0.86 -6.12
CA THR A 29 -6.10 0.31 -6.54
C THR A 29 -7.48 -0.08 -7.08
N ILE A 30 -7.55 -1.16 -7.86
CA ILE A 30 -8.82 -1.68 -8.38
C ILE A 30 -9.67 -2.20 -7.21
N ASN A 31 -9.07 -3.00 -6.32
CA ASN A 31 -9.77 -3.56 -5.17
C ASN A 31 -10.31 -2.46 -4.23
N LEU A 32 -9.55 -1.38 -4.06
CA LEU A 32 -9.97 -0.22 -3.27
C LEU A 32 -11.12 0.54 -3.93
N ASP A 33 -11.08 0.76 -5.25
CA ASP A 33 -12.15 1.46 -5.97
C ASP A 33 -13.47 0.66 -5.93
N ASP A 34 -13.39 -0.66 -6.20
CA ASP A 34 -14.53 -1.57 -6.10
C ASP A 34 -15.13 -1.59 -4.68
N HIS A 35 -14.26 -1.53 -3.65
CA HIS A 35 -14.70 -1.43 -2.26
C HIS A 35 -15.41 -0.10 -1.96
N ILE A 36 -14.86 1.03 -2.44
CA ILE A 36 -15.45 2.35 -2.23
C ILE A 36 -16.85 2.42 -2.87
N GLN A 37 -17.00 1.87 -4.08
CA GLN A 37 -18.27 1.84 -4.80
C GLN A 37 -19.30 0.92 -4.13
N SER A 38 -18.88 -0.25 -3.65
CA SER A 38 -19.78 -1.26 -3.08
C SER A 38 -20.27 -0.94 -1.66
N VAL A 39 -19.47 -0.28 -0.82
CA VAL A 39 -19.77 -0.20 0.63
C VAL A 39 -20.42 1.11 1.07
N GLN A 40 -20.88 1.98 0.14
CA GLN A 40 -21.66 3.23 0.33
C GLN A 40 -21.70 3.82 1.76
N GLY A 41 -20.56 4.06 2.42
CA GLY A 41 -20.56 4.58 3.79
C GLY A 41 -19.48 4.08 4.75
N LYS A 42 -18.89 2.89 4.53
CA LYS A 42 -17.67 2.53 5.27
C LYS A 42 -16.48 3.27 4.64
N GLY A 43 -15.67 3.92 5.47
CA GLY A 43 -14.48 4.67 5.07
C GLY A 43 -13.19 3.88 5.31
N ARG A 44 -13.24 2.55 5.22
CA ARG A 44 -12.14 1.66 5.60
C ARG A 44 -12.13 0.39 4.75
N TYR A 45 -11.05 0.22 4.01
CA TYR A 45 -10.66 -1.02 3.33
C TYR A 45 -9.57 -1.72 4.15
N GLU A 46 -9.55 -3.06 4.12
CA GLU A 46 -8.54 -3.86 4.80
C GLU A 46 -8.28 -5.16 4.04
N ASP A 47 -7.00 -5.48 3.84
CA ASP A 47 -6.55 -6.76 3.31
C ASP A 47 -5.38 -7.32 4.14
N GLU A 48 -4.54 -8.18 3.55
CA GLU A 48 -3.38 -8.76 4.20
C GLU A 48 -2.25 -7.75 4.49
N MET A 49 -2.03 -6.79 3.60
CA MET A 49 -0.88 -5.88 3.62
C MET A 49 -1.22 -4.49 4.17
N PHE A 50 -2.45 -4.03 3.93
CA PHE A 50 -2.86 -2.65 4.19
C PHE A 50 -4.17 -2.56 4.99
N ILE A 51 -4.24 -1.52 5.82
CA ILE A 51 -5.49 -0.92 6.27
C ILE A 51 -5.55 0.47 5.64
N ILE A 52 -6.58 0.73 4.83
CA ILE A 52 -6.75 2.00 4.15
C ILE A 52 -8.00 2.68 4.68
N LYS A 53 -7.82 3.78 5.43
CA LYS A 53 -8.92 4.63 5.89
C LYS A 53 -9.04 5.84 4.97
N TYR A 54 -10.12 5.93 4.21
CA TYR A 54 -10.35 6.98 3.21
C TYR A 54 -11.49 7.92 3.60
N PHE A 55 -11.39 9.19 3.18
CA PHE A 55 -12.32 10.25 3.57
C PHE A 55 -13.00 10.84 2.34
N LYS A 56 -14.34 10.87 2.33
CA LYS A 56 -15.15 11.37 1.21
C LYS A 56 -14.87 12.86 0.87
N LYS A 57 -14.35 13.64 1.81
CA LYS A 57 -14.04 15.06 1.63
C LYS A 57 -12.53 15.23 1.40
N GLY A 58 -12.12 15.44 0.15
CA GLY A 58 -10.75 15.83 -0.21
C GLY A 58 -9.86 14.74 -0.83
N GLY A 59 -10.38 13.54 -1.12
CA GLY A 59 -9.61 12.50 -1.80
C GLY A 59 -8.40 11.98 -1.01
N SER A 60 -8.43 12.11 0.32
CA SER A 60 -7.35 11.70 1.20
C SER A 60 -7.60 10.31 1.77
N ALA A 61 -6.50 9.60 2.05
CA ALA A 61 -6.52 8.32 2.73
C ALA A 61 -5.29 8.18 3.63
N HIS A 62 -5.47 7.47 4.75
CA HIS A 62 -4.39 6.98 5.59
C HIS A 62 -4.18 5.51 5.28
N ILE A 63 -2.92 5.13 5.03
CA ILE A 63 -2.50 3.75 4.82
C ILE A 63 -1.73 3.31 6.06
N THR A 64 -2.11 2.17 6.63
CA THR A 64 -1.38 1.51 7.71
C THR A 64 -0.87 0.17 7.21
N PHE A 65 0.42 -0.09 7.39
CA PHE A 65 1.04 -1.36 7.02
C PHE A 65 0.78 -2.41 8.09
N LYS A 66 0.36 -3.61 7.67
CA LYS A 66 0.12 -4.75 8.58
C LYS A 66 1.35 -5.65 8.75
N ARG A 67 2.28 -5.59 7.79
CA ARG A 67 3.48 -6.45 7.72
C ARG A 67 4.73 -5.61 7.98
N LEU A 68 4.93 -5.23 9.24
CA LEU A 68 6.02 -4.33 9.65
C LEU A 68 7.40 -4.92 9.32
N GLU A 69 7.53 -6.25 9.35
CA GLU A 69 8.77 -6.94 8.98
C GLU A 69 9.18 -6.71 7.52
N LEU A 70 8.22 -6.44 6.63
CA LEU A 70 8.51 -6.07 5.24
C LEU A 70 8.93 -4.61 5.14
N ILE A 71 8.40 -3.76 6.02
CA ILE A 71 8.77 -2.33 6.09
C ILE A 71 10.19 -2.17 6.61
N ASP A 72 10.59 -2.95 7.61
CA ASP A 72 11.97 -2.97 8.10
C ASP A 72 12.94 -3.33 6.97
N ARG A 73 12.60 -4.35 6.17
CA ARG A 73 13.42 -4.73 4.99
C ARG A 73 13.47 -3.65 3.92
N ILE A 74 12.38 -2.91 3.69
CA ILE A 74 12.39 -1.74 2.80
C ILE A 74 13.32 -0.68 3.37
N ASN A 75 13.23 -0.40 4.66
CA ASN A 75 14.08 0.59 5.33
C ASN A 75 15.56 0.21 5.25
N ASP A 76 15.91 -1.07 5.40
CA ASP A 76 17.29 -1.54 5.21
C ASP A 76 17.80 -1.29 3.78
N ILE A 77 16.95 -1.51 2.77
CA ILE A 77 17.28 -1.22 1.37
C ILE A 77 17.46 0.30 1.18
N ILE A 78 16.56 1.12 1.72
CA ILE A 78 16.65 2.58 1.64
C ILE A 78 17.91 3.07 2.34
N ALA A 79 18.20 2.62 3.56
CA ALA A 79 19.39 2.98 4.32
C ALA A 79 20.68 2.65 3.56
N LYS A 80 20.71 1.48 2.89
CA LYS A 80 21.87 1.04 2.12
C LYS A 80 22.14 1.92 0.90
N HIS A 81 21.10 2.38 0.21
CA HIS A 81 21.24 3.15 -1.04
C HIS A 81 21.15 4.66 -0.83
N PHE A 82 20.53 5.11 0.26
CA PHE A 82 20.25 6.50 0.59
C PHE A 82 20.48 6.75 2.11
N PRO A 83 21.74 6.77 2.58
CA PRO A 83 22.07 6.74 4.01
C PRO A 83 21.56 7.92 4.85
N SER A 84 21.14 9.03 4.23
CA SER A 84 20.68 10.25 4.89
C SER A 84 19.16 10.48 4.82
N VAL A 85 18.41 9.56 4.22
CA VAL A 85 16.96 9.73 3.98
C VAL A 85 16.12 9.27 5.16
N LEU A 86 16.61 8.30 5.93
CA LEU A 86 15.94 7.84 7.14
C LEU A 86 16.48 8.60 8.35
N SER A 87 15.58 9.10 9.20
CA SER A 87 15.99 9.64 10.50
C SER A 87 16.50 8.50 11.39
N ALA A 88 17.60 8.77 12.09
CA ALA A 88 18.20 7.89 13.09
C ALA A 88 17.36 7.81 14.37
#